data_AF-A0A4Y7QBZ2-F1
#
_entry.id   AF-A0A4Y7QBZ2-F1
#
_cell.length_a   1.000
_cell.length_b   1.000
_cell.length_c   1.000
_cell.angle_alpha   90.00
_cell.angle_beta   90.00
_cell.angle_gamma   90.00
#
_symmetry.space_group_name_H-M   'P 1'
#
loop_
_entity.id
_entity.type
_entity.pdbx_description
1 polymer ?
#
loop_
_entity_poly.entity_id
_entity_poly.type
_entity_poly.pdbx_seq_one_letter_code
_entity_poly.pdbx_strand_id
1 'polypeptide(L)'
;MESSTPSDASIALPTPSLEDLAISFITDAIRSVSPDHHMAAKSVPTSQVPPPPKTISAWETKQKRLERHILESKALMTQLGEARTKTERDQILGLLREKNRLMDSEADGRQEDGQDKYNVTPRPGFSRHGSSRWPETSYEATVLIVSDDEDEEEEEEEEADAVEGMVC
;
A
#
# COMPACT_ATOMS: atom_id res chain seq x y z
N MET A 1 -24.61 -60.65 -37.36
CA MET A 1 -24.14 -61.00 -36.01
C MET A 1 -24.04 -59.70 -35.24
N GLU A 2 -25.05 -59.48 -34.41
CA GLU A 2 -25.12 -58.39 -33.45
C GLU A 2 -24.10 -58.58 -32.33
N SER A 3 -23.52 -57.49 -31.82
CA SER A 3 -22.93 -57.46 -30.48
C SER A 3 -22.97 -56.03 -29.94
N SER A 4 -24.06 -55.74 -29.22
CA SER A 4 -24.15 -54.65 -28.25
C SER A 4 -23.27 -54.93 -27.04
N THR A 5 -22.60 -53.90 -26.50
CA THR A 5 -22.29 -53.82 -25.07
C THR A 5 -22.43 -52.37 -24.57
N PRO A 6 -22.92 -52.17 -23.33
CA PRO A 6 -23.35 -50.88 -22.80
C PRO A 6 -22.17 -50.06 -22.24
N SER A 7 -22.10 -48.77 -22.61
CA SER A 7 -21.20 -47.82 -21.95
C SER A 7 -21.74 -47.46 -20.57
N ASP A 8 -20.94 -47.84 -19.58
CA ASP A 8 -21.09 -47.60 -18.17
C ASP A 8 -21.16 -46.09 -17.86
N ALA A 9 -22.24 -45.67 -17.21
CA ALA A 9 -22.45 -44.29 -16.78
C ALA A 9 -21.64 -44.04 -15.49
N SER A 10 -20.40 -43.59 -15.67
CA SER A 10 -19.57 -43.12 -14.57
C SER A 10 -20.18 -41.83 -13.99
N ILE A 11 -20.89 -41.97 -12.87
CA ILE A 11 -21.37 -40.84 -12.06
C ILE A 11 -20.13 -40.24 -11.39
N ALA A 12 -19.54 -39.24 -12.03
CA ALA A 12 -18.49 -38.42 -11.44
C ALA A 12 -19.07 -37.67 -10.24
N LEU A 13 -18.69 -38.07 -9.02
CA LEU A 13 -18.95 -37.28 -7.84
C LEU A 13 -18.25 -35.91 -8.00
N PRO A 14 -18.96 -34.78 -7.82
CA PRO A 14 -18.33 -33.47 -7.85
C PRO A 14 -17.38 -33.37 -6.65
N THR A 15 -16.08 -33.38 -6.92
CA THR A 15 -15.09 -32.97 -5.93
C THR A 15 -15.39 -31.51 -5.58
N PRO A 16 -15.55 -31.14 -4.29
CA PRO A 16 -15.80 -29.76 -3.93
C PRO A 16 -14.65 -28.91 -4.46
N SER A 17 -14.96 -28.02 -5.40
CA SER A 17 -14.03 -27.03 -5.88
C SER A 17 -13.60 -26.17 -4.69
N LEU A 18 -12.33 -25.76 -4.64
CA LEU A 18 -11.85 -24.82 -3.63
C LEU A 18 -12.76 -23.58 -3.54
N GLU A 19 -13.32 -23.18 -4.68
CA GLU A 19 -14.31 -22.11 -4.78
C GLU A 19 -15.58 -22.38 -3.95
N ASP A 20 -16.13 -23.59 -3.98
CA ASP A 20 -17.31 -23.96 -3.17
C ASP A 20 -17.00 -23.98 -1.68
N LEU A 21 -15.77 -24.34 -1.30
CA LEU A 21 -15.32 -24.27 0.09
C LEU A 21 -15.14 -22.81 0.55
N ALA A 22 -14.62 -21.94 -0.32
CA ALA A 22 -14.49 -20.52 -0.04
C ALA A 22 -15.88 -19.85 0.06
N ILE A 23 -16.79 -20.16 -0.86
CA ILE A 23 -18.17 -19.66 -0.86
C ILE A 23 -18.89 -20.12 0.41
N SER A 24 -18.77 -21.39 0.79
CA SER A 24 -19.40 -21.90 2.02
C SER A 24 -18.83 -21.24 3.28
N PHE A 25 -17.51 -21.07 3.37
CA PHE A 25 -16.89 -20.36 4.49
C PHE A 25 -17.35 -18.90 4.58
N ILE A 26 -17.36 -18.16 3.46
CA ILE A 26 -17.82 -16.77 3.42
C ILE A 26 -19.31 -16.67 3.76
N THR A 27 -20.13 -17.58 3.23
CA THR A 27 -21.58 -17.60 3.47
C THR A 27 -21.91 -17.89 4.94
N ASP A 28 -21.20 -18.85 5.54
CA ASP A 28 -21.36 -19.21 6.95
C ASP A 28 -20.89 -18.08 7.87
N ALA A 29 -19.75 -17.45 7.53
CA ALA A 29 -19.25 -16.27 8.23
C ALA A 29 -20.29 -15.13 8.22
N ILE A 30 -20.85 -14.78 7.06
CA ILE A 30 -21.87 -13.70 6.94
C ILE A 30 -23.16 -14.05 7.71
N ARG A 31 -23.59 -15.32 7.70
CA ARG A 31 -24.75 -15.77 8.49
C ARG A 31 -24.50 -15.66 9.99
N SER A 32 -23.29 -16.00 10.45
CA SER A 32 -22.95 -15.97 11.89
C SER A 32 -22.96 -14.57 12.50
N VAL A 33 -22.72 -13.52 11.71
CA VAL A 33 -22.80 -12.11 12.15
C VAL A 33 -24.20 -11.48 11.97
N SER A 34 -25.17 -12.20 11.41
CA SER A 34 -26.56 -11.75 11.32
C SER A 34 -27.33 -12.23 12.56
N PRO A 35 -27.68 -11.34 13.52
CA PRO A 35 -28.31 -11.74 14.77
C PRO A 35 -29.82 -11.92 14.58
N ASP A 36 -30.24 -12.89 13.76
CA ASP A 36 -31.65 -13.30 13.72
C ASP A 36 -31.85 -14.52 14.64
N HIS A 37 -32.40 -14.18 15.81
CA HIS A 37 -33.19 -15.02 16.70
C HIS A 37 -33.62 -16.37 16.13
N HIS A 38 -33.33 -17.48 16.81
CA HIS A 38 -34.36 -18.48 17.18
C HIS A 38 -33.86 -19.44 18.28
N MET A 39 -34.61 -19.45 19.39
CA MET A 39 -34.81 -20.52 20.39
C MET A 39 -33.69 -20.87 21.39
N ALA A 40 -33.79 -20.35 22.62
CA ALA A 40 -34.11 -21.13 23.84
C ALA A 40 -33.81 -20.31 25.10
N ALA A 41 -34.78 -20.29 26.02
CA ALA A 41 -34.75 -19.55 27.26
C ALA A 41 -33.65 -20.02 28.25
N LYS A 42 -32.79 -19.09 28.68
CA LYS A 42 -32.36 -18.95 30.07
C LYS A 42 -31.81 -17.54 30.29
N SER A 43 -32.32 -16.91 31.34
CA SER A 43 -32.10 -15.54 31.76
C SER A 43 -30.66 -15.26 32.24
N VAL A 44 -30.31 -13.95 32.26
CA VAL A 44 -29.19 -13.26 32.95
C VAL A 44 -27.99 -12.85 32.05
N PRO A 45 -27.41 -11.63 32.21
CA PRO A 45 -28.00 -10.29 32.24
C PRO A 45 -27.49 -9.45 31.04
N THR A 46 -28.09 -8.27 30.83
CA THR A 46 -27.66 -7.14 29.98
C THR A 46 -26.22 -7.22 29.45
N SER A 47 -26.06 -7.85 28.29
CA SER A 47 -24.84 -7.70 27.49
C SER A 47 -24.92 -6.32 26.83
N GLN A 48 -24.12 -5.39 27.34
CA GLN A 48 -23.90 -4.11 26.69
C GLN A 48 -23.45 -4.39 25.26
N VAL A 49 -24.32 -4.10 24.29
CA VAL A 49 -23.95 -4.08 22.88
C VAL A 49 -22.81 -3.07 22.76
N PRO A 50 -21.58 -3.51 22.39
CA PRO A 50 -20.50 -2.58 22.17
C PRO A 50 -20.91 -1.63 21.04
N PRO A 51 -20.64 -0.32 21.15
CA PRO A 51 -20.97 0.63 20.10
C PRO A 51 -20.32 0.18 18.77
N PRO A 52 -20.99 0.42 17.63
CA PRO A 52 -20.46 0.05 16.32
C PRO A 52 -19.04 0.64 16.16
N PRO A 53 -18.11 -0.13 15.57
CA PRO A 53 -16.71 0.27 15.51
C PRO A 53 -16.60 1.57 14.71
N LYS A 54 -16.06 2.61 15.37
CA LYS A 54 -15.74 3.93 14.77
C LYS A 54 -14.68 3.87 13.66
N THR A 55 -14.38 2.67 13.16
CA THR A 55 -13.33 2.41 12.17
C THR A 55 -13.78 2.74 10.76
N ILE A 56 -15.07 2.57 10.44
CA ILE A 56 -15.59 2.77 9.07
C ILE A 56 -15.32 4.21 8.61
N SER A 57 -15.60 5.22 9.43
CA SER A 57 -15.38 6.63 9.07
C SER A 57 -13.89 7.01 8.96
N ALA A 58 -13.02 6.38 9.77
CA ALA A 58 -11.58 6.59 9.68
C ALA A 58 -11.01 6.02 8.38
N TRP A 59 -11.50 4.85 7.95
CA TRP A 59 -11.14 4.24 6.68
C TRP A 59 -11.58 5.06 5.48
N GLU A 60 -12.83 5.54 5.46
CA GLU A 60 -13.33 6.42 4.40
C GLU A 60 -12.51 7.70 4.27
N THR A 61 -12.13 8.30 5.40
CA THR A 61 -11.30 9.52 5.42
C THR A 61 -9.92 9.24 4.84
N LYS A 62 -9.28 8.13 5.26
CA LYS A 62 -7.98 7.73 4.74
C LYS A 62 -8.05 7.42 3.25
N GLN A 63 -9.07 6.71 2.80
CA GLN A 63 -9.28 6.39 1.39
C GLN A 63 -9.42 7.66 0.55
N LYS A 64 -10.33 8.57 0.92
CA LYS A 64 -10.53 9.84 0.21
C LYS A 64 -9.25 10.66 0.11
N ARG A 65 -8.43 10.62 1.15
CA ARG A 65 -7.13 11.31 1.17
C ARG A 65 -6.12 10.67 0.22
N LEU A 66 -6.02 9.35 0.19
CA LEU A 66 -5.17 8.63 -0.76
C LEU A 66 -5.60 8.88 -2.20
N GLU A 67 -6.91 8.84 -2.48
CA GLU A 67 -7.46 9.13 -3.80
C GLU A 67 -7.09 10.55 -4.28
N ARG A 68 -7.21 11.55 -3.38
CA ARG A 68 -6.77 12.91 -3.68
C ARG A 68 -5.29 12.96 -4.03
N HIS A 69 -4.44 12.33 -3.22
CA HIS A 69 -2.99 12.32 -3.46
C HIS A 69 -2.64 11.65 -4.81
N ILE A 70 -3.30 10.54 -5.14
CA ILE A 70 -3.12 9.84 -6.42
C ILE A 70 -3.49 10.75 -7.60
N LEU A 71 -4.62 11.46 -7.51
CA LEU A 71 -5.05 12.36 -8.59
C LEU A 71 -4.06 13.51 -8.79
N GLU A 72 -3.60 14.12 -7.70
CA GLU A 72 -2.65 15.23 -7.75
C GLU A 72 -1.28 14.80 -8.28
N SER A 73 -0.74 13.68 -7.79
CA SER A 73 0.54 13.13 -8.27
C SER A 73 0.46 12.76 -9.74
N LYS A 74 -0.65 12.15 -10.19
CA LYS A 74 -0.88 11.86 -11.61
C LYS A 74 -0.91 13.11 -12.47
N ALA A 75 -1.60 14.17 -12.03
CA ALA A 75 -1.65 15.43 -12.76
C ALA A 75 -0.24 16.04 -12.93
N LEU A 76 0.58 16.02 -11.87
CA LEU A 76 1.97 16.49 -11.94
C LEU A 76 2.82 15.62 -12.86
N MET A 77 2.64 14.29 -12.85
CA MET A 77 3.36 13.39 -13.76
C MET A 77 2.98 13.63 -15.24
N THR A 78 1.72 13.88 -15.53
CA THR A 78 1.29 14.26 -16.88
C THR A 78 1.90 15.61 -17.28
N GLN A 79 1.85 16.61 -16.40
CA GLN A 79 2.44 17.92 -16.65
C GLN A 79 3.95 17.85 -16.87
N LEU A 80 4.65 16.96 -16.16
CA LEU A 80 6.08 16.72 -16.35
C LEU A 80 6.40 16.21 -17.76
N GLY A 81 5.54 15.33 -18.31
CA GLY A 81 5.68 14.84 -19.68
C GLY A 81 5.36 15.89 -20.76
N GLU A 82 4.57 16.91 -20.42
CA GLU A 82 4.23 18.01 -21.33
C GLU A 82 5.21 19.21 -21.24
N ALA A 83 5.94 19.32 -20.13
CA ALA A 83 6.87 20.42 -19.87
C ALA A 83 8.02 20.45 -20.90
N ARG A 84 8.26 21.63 -21.48
CA ARG A 84 9.26 21.79 -22.55
C ARG A 84 10.55 22.42 -22.08
N THR A 85 10.50 23.17 -20.98
CA THR A 85 11.67 23.86 -20.44
C THR A 85 12.25 23.11 -19.24
N LYS A 86 13.57 23.23 -19.03
CA LYS A 86 14.24 22.64 -17.86
C LYS A 86 13.68 23.20 -16.55
N THR A 87 13.46 24.50 -16.50
CA THR A 87 12.90 25.21 -15.34
C THR A 87 11.52 24.70 -14.94
N GLU A 88 10.64 24.43 -15.91
CA GLU A 88 9.31 23.85 -15.64
C GLU A 88 9.43 22.42 -15.10
N ARG A 89 10.31 21.59 -15.70
CA ARG A 89 10.55 20.23 -15.22
C ARG A 89 11.07 20.23 -13.78
N ASP A 90 12.05 21.06 -13.47
CA ASP A 90 12.63 21.18 -12.13
C ASP A 90 11.60 21.67 -11.11
N GLN A 91 10.75 22.62 -11.49
CA GLN A 91 9.66 23.10 -10.65
C GLN A 91 8.65 21.98 -10.34
N ILE A 92 8.24 21.21 -11.35
CA ILE A 92 7.27 20.11 -11.18
C ILE A 92 7.86 18.99 -10.31
N LEU A 93 9.14 18.65 -10.51
CA LEU A 93 9.85 17.69 -9.67
C LEU A 93 9.96 18.16 -8.22
N GLY A 94 10.20 19.45 -8.01
CA GLY A 94 10.16 20.08 -6.68
C GLY A 94 8.81 19.89 -5.99
N LEU A 95 7.71 20.15 -6.71
CA LEU A 95 6.34 19.94 -6.19
C LEU A 95 6.05 18.47 -5.87
N LEU A 96 6.50 17.52 -6.70
CA LEU A 96 6.35 16.09 -6.42
C LEU A 96 7.07 15.68 -5.13
N ARG A 97 8.31 16.14 -4.93
CA ARG A 97 9.08 15.86 -3.71
C ARG A 97 8.41 16.44 -2.47
N GLU A 98 7.92 17.68 -2.56
CA GLU A 98 7.21 18.32 -1.45
C GLU A 98 5.91 17.59 -1.09
N LYS A 99 5.12 17.16 -2.08
CA LYS A 99 3.89 16.42 -1.81
C LYS A 99 4.13 15.06 -1.17
N ASN A 100 5.16 14.33 -1.61
CA ASN A 100 5.53 13.08 -0.96
C ASN A 100 5.90 13.30 0.50
N ARG A 101 6.71 14.33 0.80
CA ARG A 101 7.08 14.68 2.19
C ARG A 101 5.87 14.95 3.09
N LEU A 102 4.86 15.67 2.57
CA LEU A 102 3.60 15.91 3.29
C LEU A 102 2.83 14.61 3.56
N MET A 103 2.74 13.73 2.56
CA MET A 103 2.01 12.48 2.68
C MET A 103 2.65 11.53 3.71
N ASP A 104 3.98 11.42 3.71
CA ASP A 104 4.75 10.59 4.65
C ASP A 104 4.65 11.10 6.09
N SER A 105 4.76 12.41 6.30
CA SER A 105 4.65 13.04 7.63
C SER A 105 3.31 12.75 8.30
N GLU A 106 2.25 12.68 7.50
CA GLU A 106 0.91 12.37 7.97
C GLU A 106 0.62 10.85 8.06
N ALA A 107 1.40 10.00 7.38
CA ALA A 107 1.27 8.54 7.45
C ALA A 107 1.88 7.99 8.75
N ASP A 108 2.94 8.63 9.25
CA ASP A 108 3.63 8.21 10.46
C ASP A 108 2.87 8.52 11.76
N GLY A 109 1.76 9.25 11.71
CA GLY A 109 0.75 9.31 12.78
C GLY A 109 1.28 9.68 14.17
N ARG A 110 2.53 10.16 14.28
CA ARG A 110 3.07 10.76 15.48
C ARG A 110 2.45 12.14 15.57
N GLN A 111 1.23 12.14 16.08
CA GLN A 111 0.74 13.26 16.86
C GLN A 111 1.88 13.64 17.80
N GLU A 112 2.52 14.77 17.55
CA GLU A 112 3.33 15.48 18.53
C GLU A 112 2.39 15.96 19.63
N ASP A 113 1.81 15.04 20.39
CA ASP A 113 1.40 15.35 21.74
C ASP A 113 2.69 15.46 22.54
N GLY A 114 3.26 16.66 22.51
CA GLY A 114 4.31 17.04 23.42
C GLY A 114 3.81 16.90 24.84
N GLN A 115 4.24 15.85 25.54
CA GLN A 115 4.63 15.87 26.95
C GLN A 115 5.13 14.51 27.42
N ASP A 116 6.03 14.58 28.40
CA ASP A 116 6.60 13.51 29.23
C ASP A 116 7.84 12.82 28.65
N LYS A 117 9.02 13.44 28.81
CA LYS A 117 9.90 13.32 29.99
C LYS A 117 10.29 11.86 30.27
N TYR A 118 11.54 11.55 29.90
CA TYR A 118 12.46 10.63 30.57
C TYR A 118 11.84 9.67 31.59
N ASN A 119 11.67 8.40 31.22
CA ASN A 119 11.92 7.33 32.17
C ASN A 119 12.36 6.06 31.45
N VAL A 120 13.68 5.88 31.41
CA VAL A 120 14.31 4.61 31.11
C VAL A 120 14.06 3.69 32.29
N THR A 121 13.29 2.63 32.11
CA THR A 121 13.26 1.50 33.04
C THR A 121 13.36 0.21 32.23
N PRO A 122 14.49 -0.53 32.27
CA PRO A 122 14.58 -1.81 31.60
C PRO A 122 13.81 -2.85 32.42
N ARG A 123 12.75 -3.42 31.84
CA ARG A 123 11.99 -4.52 32.44
C ARG A 123 12.50 -5.85 31.87
N PRO A 124 12.97 -6.81 32.69
CA PRO A 124 13.42 -8.11 32.22
C PRO A 124 12.24 -9.10 32.08
N GLY A 125 12.29 -9.93 31.02
CA GLY A 125 11.34 -11.03 30.75
C GLY A 125 10.02 -10.55 30.13
N PHE A 126 9.58 -11.01 28.98
CA PHE A 126 9.52 -12.39 28.52
C PHE A 126 9.49 -12.47 26.98
N SER A 127 10.26 -13.40 26.43
CA SER A 127 10.14 -13.90 25.06
C SER A 127 8.72 -14.42 24.81
N ARG A 128 8.02 -13.87 23.81
CA ARG A 128 6.95 -14.56 23.10
C ARG A 128 7.18 -14.36 21.60
N HIS A 129 7.55 -15.47 20.98
CA HIS A 129 7.76 -15.68 19.57
C HIS A 129 6.57 -15.16 18.74
N GLY A 130 6.88 -14.51 17.62
CA GLY A 130 5.89 -14.05 16.63
C GLY A 130 6.33 -12.84 15.80
N SER A 131 7.46 -12.19 16.11
CA SER A 131 8.02 -11.18 15.22
C SER A 131 8.82 -11.87 14.13
N SER A 132 8.40 -11.71 12.87
CA SER A 132 9.26 -11.85 11.70
C SER A 132 10.41 -10.85 11.85
N ARG A 133 11.38 -11.23 12.66
CA ARG A 133 12.60 -10.46 12.92
C ARG A 133 13.45 -10.66 11.68
N TRP A 134 13.54 -9.62 10.87
CA TRP A 134 14.53 -9.55 9.80
C TRP A 134 15.90 -9.97 10.36
N PRO A 135 16.69 -10.77 9.63
CA PRO A 135 17.98 -11.23 10.11
C PRO A 135 18.81 -10.03 10.57
N GLU A 136 19.37 -10.11 11.78
CA GLU A 136 20.28 -9.09 12.30
C GLU A 136 21.48 -9.02 11.35
N THR A 137 21.58 -7.91 10.61
CA THR A 137 22.79 -7.60 9.86
C THR A 137 23.86 -7.30 10.90
N SER A 138 24.89 -8.14 10.98
CA SER A 138 26.09 -7.83 11.75
C SER A 138 26.60 -6.45 11.34
N TYR A 139 26.94 -5.60 12.32
CA TYR A 139 27.41 -4.20 12.14
C TYR A 139 28.61 -4.02 11.19
N GLU A 140 29.22 -5.12 10.74
CA GLU A 140 30.34 -5.14 9.78
C GLU A 140 29.89 -5.32 8.33
N ALA A 141 28.61 -5.64 8.09
CA ALA A 141 28.02 -5.75 6.78
C ALA A 141 27.10 -4.55 6.53
N THR A 142 27.49 -3.75 5.52
CA THR A 142 26.75 -2.68 4.81
C THR A 142 27.02 -1.23 5.23
N VAL A 143 28.26 -0.78 5.04
CA VAL A 143 28.46 0.60 4.55
C VAL A 143 28.27 0.56 3.03
N LEU A 144 27.07 0.94 2.57
CA LEU A 144 26.83 1.22 1.15
C LEU A 144 27.37 2.63 0.87
N ILE A 145 28.59 2.71 0.37
CA ILE A 145 29.14 3.96 -0.17
C ILE A 145 28.47 4.13 -1.54
N VAL A 146 27.44 4.97 -1.58
CA VAL A 146 26.82 5.41 -2.83
C VAL A 146 27.73 6.50 -3.37
N SER A 147 28.58 6.17 -4.34
CA SER A 147 29.26 7.16 -5.15
C SER A 147 28.24 7.76 -6.10
N ASP A 148 27.96 9.04 -5.93
CA ASP A 148 27.15 9.86 -6.84
C ASP A 148 28.06 10.21 -8.03
N ASP A 149 28.00 9.46 -9.13
CA ASP A 149 28.85 9.61 -10.32
C ASP A 149 28.14 10.25 -11.53
N GLU A 150 26.99 10.90 -11.34
CA GLU A 150 26.26 11.63 -12.39
C GLU A 150 26.51 13.15 -12.31
N ASP A 151 27.69 13.62 -12.73
CA ASP A 151 27.96 15.07 -12.93
C ASP A 151 29.00 15.34 -14.05
N GLU A 152 29.04 14.51 -15.10
CA GLU A 152 29.99 14.68 -16.20
C GLU A 152 29.31 14.52 -17.57
N GLU A 153 28.56 15.54 -18.00
CA GLU A 153 28.31 15.80 -19.43
C GLU A 153 28.51 17.30 -19.74
N GLU A 154 29.76 17.60 -20.09
CA GLU A 154 30.21 18.44 -21.21
C GLU A 154 29.52 19.80 -21.47
N GLU A 155 30.16 20.86 -20.98
CA GLU A 155 30.18 22.16 -21.66
C GLU A 155 30.97 22.03 -22.97
N GLU A 156 30.32 21.69 -24.10
CA GLU A 156 30.93 21.80 -25.43
C GLU A 156 30.63 23.18 -26.05
N GLU A 157 31.62 24.05 -25.86
CA GLU A 157 32.08 25.20 -26.65
C GLU A 157 31.13 25.91 -27.63
N GLU A 158 30.83 27.15 -27.27
CA GLU A 158 30.53 28.26 -28.17
C GLU A 158 31.79 28.62 -29.00
N GLU A 159 31.89 28.21 -30.27
CA GLU A 159 32.83 28.86 -31.20
C GLU A 159 32.28 28.98 -32.64
N ALA A 160 32.06 30.25 -33.01
CA ALA A 160 31.94 30.87 -34.33
C ALA A 160 31.86 30.01 -35.60
N ASP A 161 30.82 30.28 -36.41
CA ASP A 161 31.12 30.65 -37.80
C ASP A 161 30.18 31.77 -38.31
N ALA A 162 30.76 32.97 -38.36
CA ALA A 162 30.24 34.10 -39.08
C ALA A 162 31.01 34.21 -40.41
N VAL A 163 30.48 33.62 -41.46
CA VAL A 163 30.83 33.93 -42.86
C VAL A 163 29.59 33.62 -43.70
N GLU A 164 28.89 34.63 -44.21
CA GLU A 164 29.19 35.32 -45.48
C GLU A 164 28.35 34.75 -46.63
N GLY A 165 27.57 35.64 -47.27
CA GLY A 165 26.70 35.33 -48.41
C GLY A 165 25.40 36.11 -48.32
N MET A 166 25.35 37.42 -48.59
CA MET A 166 25.65 38.05 -49.88
C MET A 166 25.01 37.31 -51.07
N VAL A 167 23.72 37.54 -51.31
CA VAL A 167 23.22 37.71 -52.68
C VAL A 167 22.15 38.80 -52.67
N CYS A 168 22.41 39.82 -53.49
CA CYS A 168 21.58 40.98 -53.75
C CYS A 168 20.22 40.64 -54.39
#